data_AF-A4QNS0-F1
#
_entry.id   AF-A4QNS0-F1
#
_cell.length_a   1.000
_cell.length_b   1.000
_cell.length_c   1.000
_cell.angle_alpha   90.00
_cell.angle_beta   90.00
_cell.angle_gamma   90.00
#
_symmetry.space_group_name_H-M   'P 1'
#
loop_
_entity.id
_entity.type
_entity.pdbx_description
1 polymer ?
#
loop_
_entity_poly.entity_id
_entity_poly.type
_entity_poly.pdbx_seq_one_letter_code
_entity_poly.pdbx_strand_id
1 'polypeptide(L)'
;MAVPAVHDAGALITFICGVLYILLQSFISYKSCPTWNSRFTCHIRMAISVIAFIAVVPMSVFSVLGGRKRLDWKPSDEGYPYHLTSAICEWTVAFGFNMYFLTFIRDFQGVSIHISTEIHEDF
;
A
#
# COMPACT_ATOMS: atom_id res chain seq x y z
N MET A 1 13.12 -3.55 -25.46
CA MET A 1 12.92 -4.53 -24.36
C MET A 1 13.10 -3.96 -22.95
N ALA A 2 13.48 -2.70 -22.76
CA ALA A 2 13.73 -2.15 -21.42
C ALA A 2 12.47 -1.75 -20.62
N VAL A 3 11.42 -1.26 -21.29
CA VAL A 3 10.23 -0.67 -20.63
C VAL A 3 9.50 -1.63 -19.67
N PRO A 4 9.23 -2.90 -20.03
CA PRO A 4 8.55 -3.82 -19.11
C PRO A 4 9.41 -4.17 -17.89
N ALA A 5 10.72 -4.33 -18.06
CA ALA A 5 11.62 -4.71 -16.98
C ALA A 5 11.75 -3.60 -15.92
N VAL A 6 11.86 -2.33 -16.34
CA VAL A 6 11.92 -1.20 -15.40
C VAL A 6 10.58 -0.96 -14.70
N HIS A 7 9.46 -1.18 -15.40
CA HIS A 7 8.14 -1.15 -14.78
C HIS A 7 8.01 -2.21 -13.69
N ASP A 8 8.41 -3.45 -13.97
CA ASP A 8 8.25 -4.57 -13.04
C ASP A 8 9.14 -4.42 -11.80
N ALA A 9 10.37 -3.94 -12.00
CA ALA A 9 11.25 -3.59 -10.89
C ALA A 9 10.64 -2.45 -10.04
N GLY A 10 10.12 -1.40 -10.68
CA GLY A 10 9.47 -0.29 -10.00
C GLY A 10 8.23 -0.73 -9.22
N ALA A 11 7.38 -1.57 -9.81
CA ALA A 11 6.18 -2.12 -9.17
C ALA A 11 6.55 -2.99 -7.96
N LEU A 12 7.54 -3.88 -8.10
CA LEU A 12 7.99 -4.74 -7.01
C LEU A 12 8.50 -3.92 -5.81
N ILE A 13 9.36 -2.91 -6.08
CA ILE A 13 9.87 -2.02 -5.04
C ILE A 13 8.71 -1.25 -4.39
N THR A 14 7.81 -0.68 -5.21
CA THR A 14 6.67 0.11 -4.71
C THR A 14 5.75 -0.71 -3.82
N PHE A 15 5.39 -1.93 -4.22
CA PHE A 15 4.50 -2.77 -3.43
C PHE A 15 5.15 -3.27 -2.15
N ILE A 16 6.41 -3.71 -2.19
CA ILE A 16 7.10 -4.17 -0.98
C ILE A 16 7.29 -3.01 0.00
N CYS A 17 7.85 -1.88 -0.46
CA CYS A 17 8.04 -0.71 0.40
C CYS A 17 6.70 -0.14 0.88
N GLY A 18 5.68 -0.13 0.02
CA GLY A 18 4.33 0.33 0.35
C GLY A 18 3.66 -0.52 1.44
N VAL A 19 3.77 -1.85 1.37
CA VAL A 19 3.25 -2.76 2.40
C VAL A 19 3.96 -2.57 3.74
N LEU A 20 5.30 -2.46 3.72
CA LEU A 20 6.07 -2.17 4.93
C LEU A 20 5.66 -0.82 5.54
N TYR A 21 5.45 0.19 4.70
CA TYR A 21 5.00 1.51 5.12
C TYR A 21 3.63 1.46 5.82
N ILE A 22 2.62 0.83 5.21
CA ILE A 22 1.27 0.79 5.82
C ILE A 22 1.21 -0.08 7.08
N LEU A 23 2.03 -1.13 7.19
CA LEU A 23 2.20 -1.90 8.43
C LEU A 23 2.78 -1.05 9.55
N LEU A 24 3.87 -0.32 9.26
CA LEU A 24 4.49 0.59 10.22
C LEU A 24 3.52 1.69 10.62
N GLN A 25 2.83 2.31 9.67
CA GLN A 25 1.82 3.33 9.94
C GLN A 25 0.62 2.80 10.75
N SER A 26 0.24 1.54 10.56
CA SER A 26 -0.82 0.90 11.36
C SER A 26 -0.37 0.72 12.80
N PHE A 27 0.88 0.30 13.02
CA PHE A 27 1.47 0.21 14.35
C PHE A 27 1.54 1.58 15.05
N ILE A 28 1.99 2.60 14.33
CA ILE A 28 2.02 3.99 14.84
C ILE A 28 0.60 4.47 15.17
N SER A 29 -0.39 4.17 14.33
CA SER A 29 -1.79 4.55 14.57
C SER A 29 -2.33 4.04 15.91
N TYR A 30 -1.95 2.82 16.32
CA TYR A 30 -2.31 2.29 17.65
C TYR A 30 -1.63 3.04 18.80
N LYS A 31 -0.38 3.50 18.61
CA LYS A 31 0.33 4.32 19.61
C LYS A 31 -0.23 5.73 19.74
N SER A 32 -0.77 6.28 18.66
CA SER A 32 -1.39 7.61 18.63
C SER A 32 -2.87 7.63 19.09
N CYS A 33 -3.46 6.45 19.30
CA CYS A 33 -4.81 6.29 19.84
C CYS A 33 -4.83 6.53 21.37
N PRO A 34 -5.84 7.23 21.94
CA PRO A 34 -7.04 7.77 21.29
C PRO A 34 -6.92 9.24 20.83
N THR A 35 -5.80 9.91 21.08
CA THR A 35 -5.66 11.36 20.89
C THR A 35 -5.82 11.79 19.42
N TRP A 36 -5.29 11.01 18.48
CA TRP A 36 -5.33 11.35 17.05
C TRP A 36 -6.19 10.39 16.23
N ASN A 37 -6.47 9.20 16.76
CA ASN A 37 -7.16 8.13 16.05
C ASN A 37 -8.17 7.43 16.94
N SER A 38 -9.34 7.11 16.37
CA SER A 38 -10.26 6.16 16.98
C SER A 38 -9.69 4.74 16.92
N ARG A 39 -10.00 3.92 17.93
CA ARG A 39 -9.68 2.48 17.94
C ARG A 39 -10.24 1.76 16.73
N PHE A 40 -11.43 2.16 16.25
CA PHE A 40 -12.04 1.59 15.05
C PHE A 40 -11.18 1.82 13.81
N THR A 41 -10.70 3.05 13.60
CA THR A 41 -9.81 3.40 12.49
C THR A 41 -8.50 2.60 12.56
N CYS A 42 -7.95 2.38 13.76
CA CYS A 42 -6.75 1.56 13.94
C CYS A 42 -6.96 0.11 13.49
N HIS A 43 -8.11 -0.49 13.84
CA HIS A 43 -8.45 -1.85 13.39
C HIS A 43 -8.64 -1.95 11.88
N ILE A 44 -9.29 -0.96 11.25
CA ILE A 44 -9.44 -0.91 9.79
C ILE A 44 -8.06 -0.83 9.11
N ARG A 45 -7.18 0.06 9.59
CA ARG A 45 -5.81 0.21 9.08
C ARG A 45 -5.00 -1.09 9.17
N MET A 46 -5.08 -1.77 10.31
CA MET A 46 -4.41 -3.04 10.52
C MET A 46 -4.95 -4.13 9.60
N ALA A 47 -6.26 -4.24 9.46
CA ALA A 47 -6.89 -5.23 8.57
C ALA A 47 -6.43 -5.04 7.12
N ILE A 48 -6.45 -3.81 6.61
CA ILE A 48 -5.96 -3.49 5.26
C ILE A 48 -4.48 -3.86 5.11
N SER A 49 -3.64 -3.52 6.10
CA SER A 49 -2.20 -3.78 6.05
C SER A 49 -1.87 -5.27 6.08
N VAL A 50 -2.59 -6.06 6.87
CA VAL A 50 -2.44 -7.52 6.91
C VAL A 50 -2.89 -8.16 5.60
N ILE A 51 -4.02 -7.72 5.03
CA ILE A 51 -4.50 -8.22 3.73
C ILE A 51 -3.45 -7.92 2.64
N ALA A 52 -2.92 -6.70 2.60
CA ALA A 52 -1.89 -6.32 1.64
C ALA A 52 -0.58 -7.12 1.84
N PHE A 53 -0.18 -7.40 3.09
CA PHE A 53 0.97 -8.23 3.39
C PHE A 53 0.80 -9.69 2.94
N ILE A 54 -0.38 -10.27 3.12
CA ILE A 54 -0.65 -11.63 2.62
C ILE A 54 -0.66 -11.65 1.09
N ALA A 55 -1.22 -10.62 0.44
CA ALA A 55 -1.34 -10.54 -1.01
C ALA A 55 0.01 -10.25 -1.73
N VAL A 56 0.95 -9.53 -1.10
CA VAL A 56 2.23 -9.20 -1.75
C VAL A 56 3.15 -10.41 -1.94
N VAL A 57 3.02 -11.44 -1.10
CA VAL A 57 3.82 -12.67 -1.19
C VAL A 57 3.56 -13.46 -2.48
N PRO A 58 2.34 -13.94 -2.77
CA PRO A 58 2.05 -14.67 -4.01
C PRO A 58 2.26 -13.79 -5.26
N MET A 59 1.94 -12.50 -5.19
CA MET A 59 2.21 -11.55 -6.28
C MET A 59 3.71 -11.52 -6.63
N SER A 60 4.59 -11.40 -5.62
CA SER A 60 6.04 -11.35 -5.83
C SER A 60 6.60 -12.67 -6.34
N VAL A 61 6.14 -13.79 -5.76
CA VAL A 61 6.59 -15.14 -6.12
C VAL A 61 6.22 -15.50 -7.56
N PHE A 62 4.97 -15.27 -7.97
CA PHE A 62 4.53 -15.60 -9.32
C PHE A 62 5.06 -14.63 -10.38
N SER A 63 5.30 -13.36 -10.03
CA SER A 63 5.93 -12.39 -10.92
C SER A 63 7.40 -12.75 -11.24
N VAL A 64 8.15 -13.28 -10.27
CA VAL A 64 9.55 -13.70 -10.46
C VAL A 64 9.66 -15.07 -11.13
N LEU A 65 8.81 -16.03 -10.77
CA LEU A 65 8.86 -17.40 -11.31
C LEU A 65 8.23 -17.54 -12.72
N GLY A 66 7.26 -16.69 -13.07
CA GLY A 66 6.47 -16.79 -14.31
C GLY A 66 7.17 -16.28 -15.57
N GLY A 67 8.46 -16.57 -15.74
CA GLY A 67 9.32 -16.07 -16.83
C GLY A 67 8.62 -15.93 -18.19
N ARG A 68 8.85 -14.75 -18.81
CA ARG A 68 8.23 -14.19 -20.04
C ARG A 68 6.72 -13.93 -19.94
N LYS A 69 6.41 -12.66 -19.69
CA LYS A 69 5.09 -12.07 -19.86
C LYS A 69 4.60 -12.27 -21.30
N ARG A 70 3.75 -13.26 -21.49
CA ARG A 70 2.89 -13.34 -22.67
C ARG A 70 1.75 -12.35 -22.42
N LEU A 71 1.56 -11.38 -23.31
CA LEU A 71 0.46 -10.41 -23.17
C LEU A 71 -0.90 -11.07 -23.45
N ASP A 72 -0.92 -12.12 -24.26
CA ASP A 72 -2.12 -12.87 -24.64
C ASP A 72 -2.20 -14.21 -23.86
N TRP A 73 -2.63 -14.14 -22.60
CA TRP A 73 -2.93 -15.34 -21.81
C TRP A 73 -4.31 -15.90 -22.17
N LYS A 74 -4.37 -17.17 -22.57
CA LYS A 74 -5.62 -17.90 -22.76
C LYS A 74 -5.89 -18.79 -21.55
N PRO A 75 -7.16 -19.06 -21.19
CA PRO A 75 -7.51 -19.99 -20.11
C PRO A 75 -6.94 -21.41 -20.30
N SER A 76 -6.59 -21.78 -21.53
CA SER A 76 -5.98 -23.05 -21.90
C SER A 76 -4.45 -23.10 -21.73
N ASP A 77 -3.80 -21.97 -21.47
CA ASP A 77 -2.34 -21.91 -21.34
C ASP A 77 -1.89 -22.48 -19.99
N GLU A 78 -0.85 -23.31 -20.00
CA GLU A 78 -0.19 -23.76 -18.77
C GLU A 78 0.33 -22.55 -18.00
N GLY A 79 -0.12 -22.39 -16.75
CA GLY A 79 0.25 -21.26 -15.90
C GLY A 79 -0.78 -20.13 -15.80
N TYR A 80 -1.86 -20.16 -16.59
CA TYR A 80 -2.98 -19.22 -16.48
C TYR A 80 -3.51 -19.03 -15.05
N PRO A 81 -3.77 -20.08 -14.23
CA PRO A 81 -4.26 -19.88 -12.87
C PRO A 81 -3.27 -19.12 -11.99
N TYR A 82 -1.96 -19.35 -12.14
CA TYR A 82 -0.94 -18.60 -11.37
C TYR A 82 -0.87 -17.14 -11.79
N HIS A 83 -0.98 -16.86 -13.09
CA HIS A 83 -1.04 -15.48 -13.59
C HIS A 83 -2.29 -14.75 -13.08
N LEU A 84 -3.46 -15.40 -13.14
CA LEU A 84 -4.71 -14.85 -12.64
C LEU A 84 -4.63 -14.57 -11.13
N THR A 85 -4.14 -15.52 -10.33
CA THR A 85 -3.93 -15.32 -8.89
C THR A 85 -2.98 -14.17 -8.62
N SER A 86 -1.85 -14.09 -9.33
CA SER A 86 -0.90 -12.98 -9.22
C SER A 86 -1.56 -11.63 -9.53
N ALA A 87 -2.36 -11.56 -10.58
CA ALA A 87 -3.07 -10.34 -10.96
C ALA A 87 -4.09 -9.91 -9.90
N ILE A 88 -4.89 -10.85 -9.37
CA ILE A 88 -5.83 -10.55 -8.28
C ILE A 88 -5.07 -10.03 -7.05
N CYS A 89 -3.95 -10.64 -6.70
CA CYS A 89 -3.11 -10.20 -5.58
C CYS A 89 -2.52 -8.81 -5.83
N GLU A 90 -2.03 -8.52 -7.03
CA GLU A 90 -1.50 -7.22 -7.43
C GLU A 90 -2.53 -6.11 -7.24
N TRP A 91 -3.73 -6.30 -7.80
CA TRP A 91 -4.82 -5.33 -7.66
C TRP A 91 -5.30 -5.20 -6.21
N THR A 92 -5.29 -6.29 -5.44
CA THR A 92 -5.63 -6.25 -4.01
C THR A 92 -4.65 -5.38 -3.23
N VAL A 93 -3.33 -5.51 -3.47
CA VAL A 93 -2.31 -4.67 -2.83
C VAL A 93 -2.47 -3.22 -3.27
N ALA A 94 -2.66 -2.97 -4.57
CA ALA A 94 -2.80 -1.62 -5.12
C ALA A 94 -4.03 -0.89 -4.54
N PHE A 95 -5.21 -1.51 -4.57
CA PHE A 95 -6.41 -0.91 -3.99
C PHE A 95 -6.32 -0.82 -2.47
N GLY A 96 -5.78 -1.83 -1.80
CA GLY A 96 -5.55 -1.79 -0.35
C GLY A 96 -4.69 -0.62 0.07
N PHE A 97 -3.57 -0.39 -0.62
CA PHE A 97 -2.71 0.77 -0.39
C PHE A 97 -3.45 2.09 -0.58
N ASN A 98 -4.20 2.27 -1.68
CA ASN A 98 -4.96 3.50 -1.91
C ASN A 98 -6.06 3.72 -0.85
N MET A 99 -6.83 2.69 -0.52
CA MET A 99 -7.87 2.76 0.51
C MET A 99 -7.28 3.08 1.89
N TYR A 100 -6.06 2.61 2.19
CA TYR A 100 -5.34 2.95 3.40
C TYR A 100 -5.13 4.46 3.54
N PHE A 101 -4.72 5.17 2.49
CA PHE A 101 -4.56 6.62 2.53
C PHE A 101 -5.87 7.37 2.76
N LEU A 102 -6.98 6.88 2.20
CA LEU A 102 -8.29 7.49 2.41
C LEU A 102 -8.71 7.46 3.89
N THR A 103 -8.21 6.50 4.67
CA THR A 103 -8.49 6.47 6.12
C THR A 103 -7.93 7.68 6.87
N PHE A 104 -6.91 8.37 6.33
CA PHE A 104 -6.33 9.56 6.96
C PHE A 104 -7.09 10.85 6.67
N ILE A 105 -7.98 10.88 5.67
CA ILE A 105 -8.76 12.08 5.35
C ILE A 105 -9.49 12.60 6.58
N ARG A 106 -10.12 11.69 7.34
CA ARG A 106 -10.84 12.07 8.57
C ARG A 106 -9.92 12.52 9.70
N ASP A 107 -8.74 11.93 9.80
CA ASP A 107 -7.79 12.29 10.85
C ASP A 107 -7.21 13.69 10.60
N PHE A 108 -6.94 14.06 9.34
CA PHE A 108 -6.46 15.39 9.00
C PHE A 108 -7.53 16.49 9.09
N GLN A 109 -8.80 16.15 8.90
CA GLN A 109 -9.91 17.10 9.06
C GLN A 109 -10.04 17.64 10.50
N GLY A 110 -9.50 16.94 11.51
CA GLY A 110 -9.54 17.35 12.91
C GLY A 110 -8.41 18.28 13.35
N VAL A 111 -7.45 18.62 12.48
CA VAL A 111 -6.24 19.36 12.86
C VAL A 111 -6.36 20.83 12.49
N SER A 112 -6.36 21.72 13.49
CA SER A 112 -6.19 23.17 13.31
C SER A 112 -4.79 23.59 13.74
N ILE A 113 -4.01 24.19 12.83
CA ILE A 113 -2.67 24.69 13.12
C ILE A 113 -2.77 26.20 13.40
N HIS A 114 -2.57 26.60 14.65
CA HIS A 114 -2.40 28.00 15.01
C HIS A 114 -0.92 28.39 14.98
N ILE A 115 -0.57 29.39 14.18
CA ILE A 115 0.77 29.96 14.11
C ILE A 115 0.74 31.31 14.81
N SER A 116 1.43 31.42 15.94
CA SER A 116 1.70 32.72 16.60
C SER A 116 3.05 33.22 16.12
N THR A 117 3.05 34.31 15.37
CA THR A 117 4.27 35.03 15.00
C THR A 117 4.49 36.16 16.01
N GLU A 118 5.58 36.09 16.78
CA GLU A 118 6.09 37.24 17.53
C GLU A 118 6.95 38.08 16.58
N ILE A 119 6.58 39.33 16.37
CA ILE A 119 7.43 40.31 15.69
C ILE A 119 8.40 40.82 16.75
N HIS A 120 9.68 40.48 16.62
CA HIS A 120 10.73 41.05 17.45
C HIS A 120 10.97 42.49 16.96
N GLU A 121 10.44 43.46 17.69
CA GLU A 121 10.73 44.88 17.43
C GLU A 121 12.10 45.22 18.03
N ASP A 122 13.15 45.07 17.22
CA ASP A 122 14.47 45.64 17.49
C ASP A 122 14.41 47.16 17.29
N PHE A 123 14.12 47.91 18.37
CA PHE A 123 14.27 49.37 18.44
C PHE A 123 15.63 49.77 19.03
#